data_AF-A0A926JLY7-F1
#
_entry.id   AF-A0A926JLY7-F1
#
_cell.length_a   1.000
_cell.length_b   1.000
_cell.length_c   1.000
_cell.angle_alpha   90.00
_cell.angle_beta   90.00
_cell.angle_gamma   90.00
#
_symmetry.space_group_name_H-M   'P 1'
#
loop_
_entity.id
_entity.type
_entity.pdbx_description
1 polymer ?
#
loop_
_entity_poly.entity_id
_entity_poly.type
_entity_poly.pdbx_seq_one_letter_code
_entity_poly.pdbx_strand_id
1 'polypeptide(L)' 'MAKAPAVIGVLTEPAPPTWWKANRHKVFLILGLICGFYIGTHSSDATPKTDQPRPAHTAPADPSTGSSPSR' A
#
# COMPACT_ATOMS: atom_id res chain seq x y z
N MET A 1 -21.86 72.69 18.49
CA MET A 1 -21.77 71.85 17.27
C MET A 1 -21.30 70.46 17.70
N ALA A 2 -22.10 69.42 17.47
CA ALA A 2 -21.72 68.05 17.84
C ALA A 2 -20.75 67.48 16.81
N LYS A 3 -19.65 66.89 17.29
CA LYS A 3 -18.60 66.30 16.45
C LYS A 3 -19.12 65.01 15.82
N ALA A 4 -19.01 64.90 14.50
CA ALA A 4 -19.45 63.72 13.75
C ALA A 4 -18.66 62.46 14.20
N PRO A 5 -19.31 61.28 14.24
CA PRO A 5 -18.67 60.04 14.66
C PRO A 5 -17.57 59.62 13.67
N ALA A 6 -16.38 59.32 14.19
CA ALA A 6 -15.26 58.84 13.40
C ALA A 6 -15.45 57.35 13.10
N VAL A 7 -15.62 57.00 11.82
CA VAL A 7 -15.70 55.63 11.34
C VAL A 7 -14.29 55.03 11.36
N ILE A 8 -14.01 54.16 12.33
CA ILE A 8 -12.67 53.63 12.66
C ILE A 8 -12.25 52.43 11.79
N GLY A 9 -13.11 51.93 10.91
CA GLY A 9 -12.73 50.94 9.92
C GLY A 9 -13.93 50.20 9.37
N VAL A 10 -13.93 49.97 8.06
CA VAL A 10 -14.86 49.03 7.44
C VAL A 10 -14.41 47.63 7.85
N LEU A 11 -15.22 46.97 8.67
CA LEU A 11 -15.06 45.57 9.00
C LEU A 11 -15.40 44.77 7.72
N THR A 12 -14.45 44.64 6.80
CA THR A 12 -14.60 43.73 5.66
C THR A 12 -14.63 42.32 6.21
N GLU A 13 -15.80 41.69 6.20
CA GLU A 13 -15.91 40.28 6.54
C GLU A 13 -14.91 39.48 5.68
N PRO A 14 -14.05 38.65 6.30
CA PRO A 14 -13.14 37.81 5.55
C PRO A 14 -13.97 36.94 4.60
N ALA A 15 -13.55 36.90 3.34
CA ALA A 15 -14.25 36.13 2.31
C ALA A 15 -14.54 34.70 2.82
N PRO A 16 -15.76 34.19 2.60
CA PRO A 16 -16.15 32.90 3.13
C PRO A 16 -15.16 31.82 2.66
N PRO A 17 -14.81 30.86 3.53
CA PRO A 17 -13.85 29.83 3.17
C PRO A 17 -14.34 29.10 1.92
N THR A 18 -13.46 28.97 0.93
CA THR A 18 -13.78 28.23 -0.28
C THR A 18 -14.09 26.77 0.06
N TRP A 19 -14.97 26.15 -0.72
CA TRP A 19 -15.34 24.74 -0.54
C TRP A 19 -14.10 23.84 -0.44
N TRP A 20 -13.06 24.11 -1.23
CA TRP A 20 -11.81 23.38 -1.18
C TRP A 20 -11.11 23.50 0.18
N LYS A 21 -11.02 24.71 0.74
CA LYS A 21 -10.40 24.92 2.06
C LYS A 21 -11.15 24.17 3.16
N ALA A 22 -12.47 24.10 3.06
CA ALA A 22 -13.31 23.32 3.97
C ALA A 22 -13.15 21.80 3.78
N ASN A 23 -12.99 21.29 2.56
CA ASN A 23 -13.09 19.86 2.26
C ASN A 23 -11.77 19.14 1.92
N ARG A 24 -10.64 19.87 1.78
CA ARG A 24 -9.33 19.29 1.39
C ARG A 24 -8.93 18.06 2.20
N HIS A 25 -9.20 18.07 3.51
CA HIS A 25 -8.84 16.96 4.40
C HIS A 25 -9.67 15.70 4.12
N LYS A 26 -10.95 15.86 3.75
CA LYS A 26 -11.83 14.75 3.35
C LYS A 26 -11.37 14.16 2.03
N VAL A 27 -10.97 15.01 1.09
CA VAL A 27 -10.41 14.58 -0.20
C VAL A 27 -9.11 13.80 0.00
N PHE A 28 -8.19 14.28 0.84
CA PHE A 28 -6.95 13.55 1.15
C PHE A 28 -7.21 12.22 1.87
N LEU A 29 -8.20 12.17 2.76
CA LEU A 29 -8.59 10.94 3.46
C LEU A 29 -9.12 9.90 2.47
N ILE A 30 -10.06 10.30 1.60
CA ILE A 30 -10.62 9.41 0.57
C ILE A 30 -9.52 8.94 -0.39
N LEU A 31 -8.65 9.84 -0.84
CA LEU A 31 -7.54 9.49 -1.74
C LEU A 31 -6.57 8.49 -1.07
N GLY A 32 -6.18 8.74 0.18
CA GLY A 32 -5.33 7.84 0.94
C GLY A 32 -5.97 6.46 1.13
N LEU A 33 -7.27 6.42 1.41
CA LEU A 33 -8.02 5.17 1.54
C LEU A 33 -8.04 4.38 0.21
N ILE A 34 -8.29 5.05 -0.91
CA ILE A 34 -8.27 4.41 -2.24
C ILE A 34 -6.87 3.87 -2.57
N CYS A 35 -5.82 4.68 -2.37
CA CYS A 35 -4.45 4.25 -2.60
C CYS A 35 -4.07 3.06 -1.70
N GLY A 36 -4.39 3.11 -0.41
CA GLY A 36 -4.12 2.03 0.53
C GLY A 36 -4.88 0.74 0.16
N PHE A 37 -6.16 0.86 -0.20
CA PHE A 37 -6.97 -0.27 -0.66
C PHE A 37 -6.40 -0.88 -1.94
N TYR A 38 -6.03 -0.06 -2.92
CA TYR A 38 -5.42 -0.51 -4.17
C TYR A 38 -4.12 -1.28 -3.90
N ILE A 39 -3.22 -0.72 -3.09
CA ILE A 39 -1.96 -1.38 -2.73
C ILE A 39 -2.22 -2.70 -1.99
N GLY A 40 -3.10 -2.70 -0.99
CA GLY A 40 -3.41 -3.90 -0.21
C GLY A 40 -4.00 -5.04 -1.06
N THR A 41 -4.90 -4.71 -1.98
CA THR A 41 -5.54 -5.69 -2.87
C THR A 41 -4.64 -6.16 -4.01
N HIS A 42 -3.82 -5.29 -4.59
CA HIS A 42 -2.98 -5.61 -5.75
C HIS A 42 -1.58 -6.10 -5.39
N SER A 43 -1.11 -5.92 -4.14
CA SER A 43 0.19 -6.45 -3.68
C SER A 43 0.07 -7.83 -3.01
N SER A 44 -1.11 -8.46 -3.06
CA SER A 44 -1.35 -9.78 -2.47
C SER A 44 -0.69 -10.93 -3.24
N ASP A 45 -0.11 -10.67 -4.41
CA ASP A 45 0.75 -11.61 -5.15
C ASP A 45 2.17 -11.75 -4.57
N ALA A 46 2.33 -11.49 -3.26
CA ALA A 46 3.44 -12.07 -2.51
C ALA A 46 3.14 -13.57 -2.26
N THR A 47 2.89 -14.34 -3.33
CA THR A 47 2.92 -15.80 -3.24
C THR A 47 4.30 -16.16 -2.71
N PRO A 48 4.42 -16.90 -1.59
CA PRO A 48 5.73 -17.43 -1.22
C PRO A 48 6.21 -18.24 -2.43
N LYS A 49 7.38 -17.91 -2.96
CA LYS A 49 7.99 -18.67 -4.06
C LYS A 49 8.05 -20.12 -3.59
N THR A 50 7.15 -20.96 -4.07
CA THR A 50 7.22 -22.40 -3.86
C THR A 50 8.58 -22.82 -4.35
N ASP A 51 9.43 -23.34 -3.47
CA ASP A 51 10.71 -23.93 -3.85
C ASP A 51 10.44 -24.89 -5.01
N GLN A 52 10.95 -24.56 -6.20
CA GLN A 52 10.82 -25.46 -7.35
C GLN A 52 11.42 -26.81 -6.94
N PRO A 53 10.79 -27.95 -7.30
CA PRO A 53 11.37 -29.26 -7.03
C PRO A 53 12.78 -29.32 -7.63
N ARG A 54 13.79 -29.32 -6.75
CA ARG A 54 15.18 -29.50 -7.16
C ARG A 54 15.31 -30.92 -7.74
N PRO A 55 16.05 -31.11 -8.85
CA PRO A 55 16.29 -32.45 -9.38
C PRO A 55 16.86 -33.35 -8.28
N ALA A 56 16.14 -34.42 -7.92
CA ALA A 56 16.62 -35.39 -6.97
C ALA A 56 17.80 -36.14 -7.62
N HIS A 57 18.96 -36.13 -6.96
CA HIS A 57 20.11 -36.86 -7.43
C HIS A 57 19.85 -38.37 -7.30
N THR A 58 19.89 -39.09 -8.42
CA THR A 58 19.91 -40.56 -8.42
C THR A 58 21.22 -41.02 -7.81
N ALA A 59 21.16 -41.67 -6.64
CA ALA A 59 22.31 -42.37 -6.09
C ALA A 59 22.67 -43.56 -7.00
N PRO A 60 23.96 -43.81 -7.31
CA PRO A 60 24.36 -44.99 -8.05
C PRO A 60 23.90 -46.26 -7.32
N ALA A 61 23.45 -47.26 -8.09
CA ALA A 61 23.09 -48.56 -7.54
C ALA A 61 24.32 -49.21 -6.89
N ASP A 62 24.13 -49.72 -5.67
CA ASP A 62 25.15 -50.43 -4.91
C ASP A 62 25.53 -51.72 -5.67
N PRO A 63 26.81 -51.95 -6.03
CA PRO A 63 27.21 -53.12 -6.81
C PRO A 63 27.17 -54.45 -6.01
N SER A 64 26.67 -54.46 -4.77
CA SER A 64 26.77 -55.64 -3.89
C SER A 64 25.69 -56.72 -4.11
N THR A 65 24.78 -56.58 -5.07
CA THR A 65 23.83 -57.66 -5.45
C THR A 65 24.33 -58.52 -6.62
N GLY A 66 25.65 -58.62 -6.78
CA GLY A 66 26.33 -59.44 -7.77
C GLY A 66 27.17 -60.56 -7.15
N SER A 67 26.63 -61.36 -6.24
CA SER A 67 27.28 -62.62 -5.81
C SER A 67 26.44 -63.82 -6.20
N SER A 68 26.79 -64.32 -7.39
CA SER A 68 26.69 -65.73 -7.79
C SER A 68 27.01 -66.67 -6.62
N PRO A 69 26.30 -67.79 -6.50
CA PRO A 69 27.07 -69.02 -6.41
C PRO A 69 26.55 -70.06 -7.41
N SER A 70 27.45 -70.38 -8.33
CA SER A 70 27.60 -71.72 -8.87
C SER A 70 27.78 -72.74 -7.74
N ARG A 71 26.84 -73.69 -7.60
CA ARG A 71 27.12 -75.11 -7.39
C ARG A 71 25.88 -75.96 -7.61
#